data_AF-A0ABD1PFG0-F1
#
_entry.id   AF-A0ABD1PFG0-F1
#
_cell.length_a   1.000
_cell.length_b   1.000
_cell.length_c   1.000
_cell.angle_alpha   90.00
_cell.angle_beta   90.00
_cell.angle_gamma   90.00
#
_symmetry.space_group_name_H-M   'P 1'
#
loop_
_entity.id
_entity.type
_entity.pdbx_description
1 polymer ?
#
loop_
_entity_poly.entity_id
_entity_poly.type
_entity_poly.pdbx_seq_one_letter_code
_entity_poly.pdbx_strand_id
1 'polypeptide(L)'
;MHNNPTISAALQPTSETASTQRKIKQQYDQLVKSHESNALTLAQVGQFVSCLIEAKDELQHKSEVVKRKFTITKALLCKADRSSFNRLCQQIYKLELEQKRLEEDAFVYNWLQQQIKRSPAYNKMLELSACMDMKANSGELVESTDADLSDISFEELLAQEKKDVFWQRNGRFKPCSG
;
A
#
# COMPACT_ATOMS: atom_id res chain seq x y z
N MET A 1 3.64 5.05 31.49
CA MET A 1 3.20 3.83 30.78
C MET A 1 1.70 3.93 30.56
N HIS A 2 1.26 4.44 29.40
CA HIS A 2 -0.17 4.54 29.09
C HIS A 2 -0.57 3.30 28.29
N ASN A 3 -1.35 2.43 28.94
CA ASN A 3 -1.95 1.25 28.33
C ASN A 3 -2.90 1.69 27.21
N ASN A 4 -2.45 1.53 25.96
CA ASN A 4 -3.32 1.67 24.79
C ASN A 4 -4.27 0.45 24.79
N PRO A 5 -5.60 0.62 24.79
CA PRO A 5 -6.52 -0.51 24.75
C PRO A 5 -6.22 -1.32 23.49
N THR A 6 -5.78 -2.56 23.69
CA THR A 6 -5.17 -3.40 22.67
C THR A 6 -6.11 -3.54 21.47
N ILE A 7 -5.65 -3.14 20.28
CA ILE A 7 -6.28 -3.42 18.98
C ILE A 7 -6.68 -4.91 18.85
N SER A 8 -5.99 -5.78 19.59
CA SER A 8 -6.30 -7.20 19.73
C SER A 8 -7.65 -7.54 20.35
N ALA A 9 -8.32 -6.65 21.09
CA ALA A 9 -9.65 -6.91 21.66
C ALA A 9 -10.80 -6.57 20.70
N ALA A 10 -10.58 -5.66 19.74
CA ALA A 10 -11.60 -5.18 18.80
C ALA A 10 -11.68 -5.99 17.50
N LEU A 11 -10.67 -6.82 17.23
CA LEU A 11 -10.62 -7.73 16.08
C LEU A 11 -11.19 -9.10 16.47
N GLN A 12 -12.48 -9.17 16.79
CA GLN A 12 -13.18 -10.46 16.83
C GLN A 12 -13.76 -10.76 15.45
N PRO A 13 -13.27 -11.80 14.74
CA PRO A 13 -13.61 -12.04 13.35
C PRO A 13 -14.99 -12.69 13.16
N THR A 14 -15.80 -12.18 12.22
CA THR A 14 -16.96 -12.89 11.67
C THR A 14 -16.55 -13.69 10.41
N SER A 15 -17.20 -14.82 10.10
CA SER A 15 -16.66 -15.95 9.30
C SER A 15 -15.80 -15.65 8.05
N GLU A 16 -16.22 -14.77 7.13
CA GLU A 16 -15.47 -14.45 5.89
C GLU A 16 -14.53 -13.25 6.03
N THR A 17 -14.95 -12.29 6.85
CA THR A 17 -14.27 -11.02 7.13
C THR A 17 -13.13 -11.22 8.12
N ALA A 18 -13.17 -12.37 8.79
CA ALA A 18 -12.08 -13.01 9.47
C ALA A 18 -10.79 -13.01 8.66
N SER A 19 -10.85 -13.26 7.35
CA SER A 19 -9.63 -13.37 6.54
C SER A 19 -8.92 -12.01 6.41
N THR A 20 -9.61 -10.99 5.92
CA THR A 20 -9.09 -9.63 5.75
C THR A 20 -8.74 -8.99 7.09
N GLN A 21 -9.60 -9.13 8.11
CA GLN A 21 -9.33 -8.64 9.47
C GLN A 21 -8.13 -9.35 10.12
N ARG A 22 -8.01 -10.68 10.00
CA ARG A 22 -6.83 -11.41 10.50
C ARG A 22 -5.57 -10.97 9.77
N LYS A 23 -5.64 -10.74 8.46
CA LYS A 23 -4.49 -10.25 7.67
C LYS A 23 -4.04 -8.87 8.15
N ILE A 24 -4.96 -7.91 8.29
CA ILE A 24 -4.66 -6.57 8.81
C ILE A 24 -4.10 -6.66 10.24
N LYS A 25 -4.73 -7.44 11.12
CA LYS A 25 -4.27 -7.65 12.49
C LYS A 25 -2.86 -8.22 12.54
N GLN A 26 -2.59 -9.26 11.77
CA GLN A 26 -1.30 -9.93 11.75
C GLN A 26 -0.19 -8.98 11.29
N GLN A 27 -0.44 -8.20 10.23
CA GLN A 27 0.52 -7.22 9.73
C GLN A 27 0.72 -6.07 10.74
N TYR A 28 -0.35 -5.63 11.41
CA TYR A 28 -0.25 -4.62 12.47
C TYR A 28 0.54 -5.14 13.68
N ASP A 29 0.27 -6.35 14.15
CA ASP A 29 0.98 -6.97 15.28
C ASP A 29 2.48 -7.12 14.97
N GLN A 30 2.84 -7.42 13.70
CA GLN A 30 4.23 -7.44 13.25
C GLN A 30 4.87 -6.04 13.23
N LEU A 31 4.11 -5.02 12.83
CA LEU A 31 4.55 -3.62 12.82
C LEU A 31 4.88 -3.14 14.24
N VAL A 32 4.00 -3.43 15.20
CA VAL A 32 4.18 -3.07 16.62
C VAL A 32 5.41 -3.74 17.20
N LYS A 33 5.59 -5.06 17.00
CA LYS A 33 6.78 -5.79 17.49
C LYS A 33 8.09 -5.24 16.92
N SER A 34 8.09 -4.87 15.63
CA SER A 34 9.28 -4.32 14.97
C SER A 34 9.59 -2.92 15.49
N HIS A 35 8.57 -2.11 15.77
CA HIS A 35 8.73 -0.81 16.43
C HIS A 35 9.27 -0.94 17.86
N GLU A 36 8.73 -1.84 18.68
CA GLU A 36 9.22 -2.10 20.05
C GLU A 36 10.68 -2.54 20.07
N SER A 37 11.14 -3.21 19.02
CA SER A 37 12.52 -3.68 18.86
C SER A 37 13.44 -2.65 18.17
N ASN A 38 12.96 -1.44 17.87
CA ASN A 38 13.64 -0.42 17.05
C ASN A 38 14.12 -0.93 15.67
N ALA A 39 13.50 -1.99 15.15
CA ALA A 39 13.87 -2.66 13.90
C ALA A 39 12.82 -2.44 12.79
N LEU A 40 11.98 -1.41 12.93
CA LEU A 40 10.93 -1.10 11.97
C LEU A 40 11.54 -0.61 10.64
N THR A 41 11.23 -1.33 9.57
CA THR A 41 11.73 -1.00 8.22
C THR A 41 10.65 -0.40 7.33
N LEU A 42 11.07 0.40 6.34
CA LEU A 42 10.17 0.99 5.35
C LEU A 42 9.43 -0.09 4.52
N ALA A 43 10.08 -1.23 4.27
CA ALA A 43 9.45 -2.35 3.55
C ALA A 43 8.26 -2.94 4.33
N GLN A 44 8.40 -3.12 5.64
CA GLN A 44 7.31 -3.61 6.51
C GLN A 44 6.15 -2.61 6.57
N VAL A 45 6.47 -1.33 6.63
CA VAL A 45 5.48 -0.25 6.56
C VAL A 45 4.73 -0.27 5.23
N GLY A 46 5.46 -0.40 4.11
CA GLY A 46 4.89 -0.49 2.77
C GLY A 46 3.95 -1.69 2.63
N GLN A 47 4.36 -2.86 3.10
CA GLN A 47 3.53 -4.07 3.12
C GLN A 47 2.24 -3.88 3.93
N PHE A 48 2.32 -3.22 5.08
CA PHE A 48 1.14 -2.92 5.89
C PHE A 48 0.18 -1.95 5.18
N VAL A 49 0.70 -0.88 4.57
CA VAL A 49 -0.11 0.08 3.80
C VAL A 49 -0.77 -0.60 2.60
N SER A 50 -0.03 -1.44 1.85
CA SER A 50 -0.60 -2.23 0.76
C SER A 50 -1.73 -3.14 1.26
N CYS A 51 -1.55 -3.80 2.41
CA CYS A 51 -2.60 -4.62 3.01
C CYS A 51 -3.87 -3.83 3.34
N LEU A 52 -3.75 -2.58 3.80
CA LEU A 52 -4.91 -1.71 4.06
C LEU A 52 -5.61 -1.28 2.77
N ILE A 53 -4.83 -0.94 1.72
CA ILE A 53 -5.37 -0.58 0.41
C ILE A 53 -6.15 -1.75 -0.19
N GLU A 54 -5.56 -2.95 -0.20
CA GLU A 54 -6.21 -4.17 -0.66
C GLU A 54 -7.54 -4.43 0.08
N ALA A 55 -7.53 -4.29 1.41
CA ALA A 55 -8.74 -4.48 2.22
C ALA A 55 -9.85 -3.48 1.88
N LYS A 56 -9.49 -2.21 1.68
CA LYS A 56 -10.43 -1.16 1.27
C LYS A 56 -11.01 -1.46 -0.11
N ASP A 57 -10.16 -1.84 -1.07
CA ASP A 57 -10.59 -2.14 -2.44
C ASP A 57 -11.50 -3.38 -2.46
N GLU A 58 -11.20 -4.40 -1.65
CA GLU A 58 -12.04 -5.59 -1.48
C GLU A 58 -13.43 -5.24 -0.92
N LEU A 59 -13.49 -4.45 0.16
CA LEU A 59 -14.74 -4.02 0.78
C LEU A 59 -15.57 -3.16 -0.19
N GLN A 60 -14.93 -2.25 -0.91
CA GLN A 60 -15.58 -1.43 -1.91
C GLN A 60 -16.16 -2.29 -3.04
N HIS A 61 -15.37 -3.22 -3.58
CA HIS A 61 -15.82 -4.13 -4.63
C HIS A 61 -17.03 -4.95 -4.19
N LYS A 62 -16.98 -5.55 -2.98
CA LYS A 62 -18.11 -6.30 -2.41
C LYS A 62 -19.36 -5.42 -2.26
N SER A 63 -19.22 -4.20 -1.75
CA SER A 63 -20.32 -3.25 -1.62
C SER A 63 -20.97 -2.95 -2.97
N GLU A 64 -20.18 -2.71 -4.01
CA GLU A 64 -20.69 -2.47 -5.35
C GLU A 64 -21.43 -3.68 -5.94
N VAL A 65 -20.88 -4.90 -5.75
CA VAL A 65 -21.51 -6.13 -6.21
C VAL A 65 -22.87 -6.33 -5.52
N VAL A 66 -22.95 -6.15 -4.20
CA VAL A 66 -24.20 -6.27 -3.44
C VAL A 66 -25.21 -5.21 -3.89
N LYS A 67 -24.79 -3.94 -4.03
CA LYS A 67 -25.64 -2.85 -4.52
C LYS A 67 -26.20 -3.14 -5.91
N ARG A 68 -25.37 -3.56 -6.87
CA ARG A 68 -25.80 -3.93 -8.22
C ARG A 68 -26.82 -5.07 -8.19
N LYS A 69 -26.55 -6.15 -7.44
CA LYS A 69 -27.48 -7.27 -7.28
C LYS A 69 -28.81 -6.84 -6.66
N PHE A 70 -28.77 -5.95 -5.67
CA PHE A 70 -29.96 -5.43 -4.99
C PHE A 70 -30.83 -4.61 -5.94
N THR A 71 -30.21 -3.69 -6.68
CA THR A 71 -30.91 -2.87 -7.69
C THR A 71 -31.57 -3.74 -8.76
N ILE A 72 -30.84 -4.72 -9.31
CA ILE A 72 -31.37 -5.63 -10.33
C ILE A 72 -32.53 -6.46 -9.75
N THR A 73 -32.35 -7.07 -8.57
CA THR A 73 -33.39 -7.91 -7.95
C THR A 73 -34.64 -7.10 -7.63
N LYS A 74 -34.51 -5.86 -7.15
CA LYS A 74 -35.66 -4.97 -6.94
C LYS A 74 -36.39 -4.63 -8.23
N ALA A 75 -35.66 -4.32 -9.30
CA ALA A 75 -36.26 -4.06 -10.61
C ALA A 75 -37.02 -5.30 -11.15
N LEU A 76 -36.47 -6.50 -10.92
CA LEU A 76 -37.16 -7.75 -11.26
C LEU A 76 -38.40 -7.97 -10.39
N LEU A 77 -38.33 -7.67 -9.09
CA LEU A 77 -39.47 -7.81 -8.18
C LEU A 77 -40.65 -6.94 -8.62
N CYS A 78 -40.42 -5.72 -9.09
CA CYS A 78 -41.47 -4.83 -9.59
C CYS A 78 -42.24 -5.41 -10.80
N LYS A 79 -41.64 -6.34 -11.53
CA LYS A 79 -42.23 -7.01 -12.71
C LYS A 79 -42.57 -8.48 -12.44
N ALA A 80 -42.47 -8.93 -11.20
CA ALA A 80 -42.61 -10.34 -10.84
C ALA A 80 -44.07 -10.77 -10.88
N ASP A 81 -44.29 -11.98 -11.38
CA ASP A 81 -45.55 -12.69 -11.25
C ASP A 81 -45.66 -13.38 -9.87
N ARG A 82 -46.83 -13.96 -9.57
CA ARG A 82 -47.11 -14.58 -8.27
C ARG A 82 -46.16 -15.74 -7.94
N SER A 83 -45.62 -16.43 -8.97
CA SER A 83 -44.74 -17.59 -8.79
C SER A 83 -43.29 -17.20 -8.46
N SER A 84 -42.77 -16.10 -9.00
CA SER A 84 -41.39 -15.65 -8.79
C SER A 84 -41.23 -14.65 -7.64
N PHE A 85 -42.31 -14.01 -7.20
CA PHE A 85 -42.31 -12.98 -6.16
C PHE A 85 -41.63 -13.44 -4.86
N ASN A 86 -42.05 -14.58 -4.30
CA ASN A 86 -41.53 -15.05 -3.01
C ASN A 86 -40.01 -15.32 -3.07
N ARG A 87 -39.55 -15.90 -4.19
CA ARG A 87 -38.12 -16.15 -4.41
C ARG A 87 -37.30 -14.86 -4.47
N LEU A 88 -37.81 -13.84 -5.17
CA LEU A 88 -37.14 -12.55 -5.30
C LEU A 88 -37.09 -11.79 -3.97
N CYS A 89 -38.17 -11.85 -3.17
CA CYS A 89 -38.18 -11.31 -1.81
C CYS A 89 -37.11 -11.97 -0.92
N GLN A 90 -36.97 -13.29 -0.98
CA GLN A 90 -35.91 -14.00 -0.24
C GLN A 90 -34.51 -13.59 -0.69
N GLN A 91 -34.29 -13.37 -2.00
CA GLN A 91 -33.01 -12.89 -2.52
C GLN A 91 -32.69 -11.47 -2.01
N ILE A 92 -33.68 -10.58 -1.99
CA ILE A 92 -33.53 -9.23 -1.44
C ILE A 92 -33.15 -9.30 0.04
N TYR A 93 -33.85 -10.10 0.84
CA TYR A 93 -33.54 -10.25 2.26
C TYR A 93 -32.10 -10.74 2.50
N LYS A 94 -31.61 -11.71 1.71
CA LYS A 94 -30.21 -12.16 1.79
C LYS A 94 -29.22 -11.06 1.47
N LEU A 95 -29.51 -10.23 0.46
CA LEU A 95 -28.67 -9.10 0.08
C LEU A 95 -28.66 -8.00 1.17
N GLU A 96 -29.77 -7.77 1.86
CA GLU A 96 -29.83 -6.84 3.00
C GLU A 96 -28.97 -7.31 4.17
N LEU A 97 -28.97 -8.61 4.47
CA LEU A 97 -28.07 -9.19 5.47
C LEU A 97 -26.61 -9.06 5.07
N GLU A 98 -26.28 -9.32 3.80
CA GLU A 98 -24.93 -9.16 3.28
C GLU A 98 -24.48 -7.69 3.33
N GLN A 99 -25.37 -6.74 3.03
CA GLN A 99 -25.10 -5.31 3.15
C GLN A 99 -24.79 -4.92 4.59
N LYS A 100 -25.63 -5.32 5.56
CA LYS A 100 -25.40 -5.03 6.99
C LYS A 100 -24.04 -5.54 7.46
N ARG A 101 -23.68 -6.76 7.06
CA ARG A 101 -22.38 -7.35 7.37
C ARG A 101 -21.23 -6.50 6.80
N LEU A 102 -21.34 -6.04 5.55
CA LEU A 102 -20.33 -5.18 4.94
C LEU A 102 -20.22 -3.80 5.63
N GLU A 103 -21.32 -3.28 6.15
CA GLU A 103 -21.31 -2.03 6.95
C GLU A 103 -20.53 -2.21 8.26
N GLU A 104 -20.69 -3.36 8.94
CA GLU A 104 -19.90 -3.71 10.12
C GLU A 104 -18.41 -3.83 9.78
N ASP A 105 -18.05 -4.44 8.66
CA ASP A 105 -16.66 -4.58 8.23
C ASP A 105 -16.01 -3.22 7.92
N ALA A 106 -16.75 -2.36 7.21
CA ALA A 106 -16.32 -1.00 6.92
C ALA A 106 -16.11 -0.20 8.21
N PHE A 107 -16.99 -0.37 9.20
CA PHE A 107 -16.82 0.23 10.52
C PHE A 107 -15.52 -0.22 11.20
N VAL A 108 -15.24 -1.53 11.22
CA VAL A 108 -14.01 -2.08 11.82
C VAL A 108 -12.78 -1.56 11.09
N TYR A 109 -12.78 -1.56 9.75
CA TYR A 109 -11.69 -1.01 8.95
C TYR A 109 -11.43 0.46 9.28
N ASN A 110 -12.48 1.29 9.29
CA ASN A 110 -12.36 2.72 9.59
C ASN A 110 -11.85 2.95 11.02
N TRP A 111 -12.33 2.16 11.98
CA TRP A 111 -11.86 2.21 13.36
C TRP A 111 -10.37 1.84 13.45
N LEU A 112 -9.94 0.75 12.81
CA LEU A 112 -8.53 0.34 12.74
C LEU A 112 -7.66 1.45 12.16
N GLN A 113 -8.10 2.06 11.05
CA GLN A 113 -7.39 3.17 10.42
C GLN A 113 -7.23 4.36 11.39
N GLN A 114 -8.25 4.68 12.19
CA GLN A 114 -8.17 5.73 13.22
C GLN A 114 -7.21 5.36 14.35
N GLN A 115 -7.20 4.10 14.79
CA GLN A 115 -6.26 3.65 15.83
C GLN A 115 -4.80 3.71 15.35
N ILE A 116 -4.54 3.28 14.13
CA ILE A 116 -3.20 3.33 13.53
C ILE A 116 -2.70 4.77 13.49
N LYS A 117 -3.53 5.73 13.06
CA LYS A 117 -3.18 7.16 13.03
C LYS A 117 -2.79 7.74 14.41
N ARG A 118 -3.21 7.10 15.49
CA ARG A 118 -2.88 7.49 16.87
C ARG A 118 -1.64 6.76 17.41
N SER A 119 -1.11 5.79 16.69
CA SER A 119 0.01 4.96 17.15
C SER A 119 1.36 5.70 17.00
N PRO A 120 2.30 5.52 17.95
CA PRO A 120 3.66 6.06 17.82
C PRO A 120 4.39 5.57 16.56
N ALA A 121 4.14 4.33 16.16
CA ALA A 121 4.72 3.75 14.94
C ALA A 121 4.29 4.50 13.67
N TYR A 122 3.03 4.93 13.59
CA TYR A 122 2.54 5.75 12.48
C TYR A 122 3.16 7.15 12.48
N ASN A 123 3.34 7.77 13.64
CA ASN A 123 4.05 9.05 13.72
C ASN A 123 5.51 8.89 13.29
N LYS A 124 6.19 7.82 13.72
CA LYS A 124 7.56 7.52 13.29
C LYS A 124 7.66 7.27 11.79
N MET A 125 6.65 6.61 11.21
CA MET A 125 6.54 6.47 9.76
C MET A 125 6.46 7.83 9.06
N LEU A 126 5.60 8.74 9.54
CA LEU A 126 5.47 10.08 8.97
C LEU A 126 6.78 10.88 9.07
N GLU A 127 7.47 10.80 10.21
CA GLU A 127 8.79 11.41 10.40
C GLU A 127 9.83 10.85 9.43
N LEU A 128 9.87 9.53 9.21
CA LEU A 128 10.78 8.90 8.27
C LEU A 128 10.51 9.35 6.83
N SER A 129 9.23 9.43 6.41
CA SER A 129 8.88 9.96 5.08
C SER A 129 9.29 11.44 4.93
N ALA A 130 9.04 12.27 5.94
CA ALA A 130 9.38 13.69 5.89
C ALA A 130 10.91 13.92 5.87
N CYS A 131 11.68 13.09 6.58
CA CYS A 131 13.15 13.16 6.57
C CYS A 131 13.73 12.79 5.20
N MET A 132 13.11 11.85 4.49
CA MET A 132 13.51 11.49 3.13
C MET A 132 13.13 12.55 2.11
N ASP A 133 11.96 13.17 2.22
CA ASP A 133 11.57 14.29 1.35
C ASP A 133 12.51 15.48 1.53
N MET A 134 12.96 15.73 2.77
CA MET A 134 13.99 16.75 3.05
C MET A 134 15.35 16.38 2.42
N LYS A 135 15.78 15.10 2.47
CA LYS A 135 17.02 14.63 1.82
C LYS A 135 16.94 14.60 0.29
N ALA A 136 15.78 14.30 -0.27
CA ALA A 136 15.54 14.32 -1.71
C ALA A 136 15.47 15.76 -2.26
N ASN A 137 14.99 16.70 -1.44
CA ASN A 137 14.94 18.13 -1.79
C ASN A 137 16.20 18.91 -1.37
N SER A 138 17.04 18.40 -0.46
CA SER A 138 18.28 19.08 -0.03
C SER A 138 19.48 18.79 -0.92
N GLY A 139 19.39 17.83 -1.86
CA GLY A 139 20.52 17.49 -2.74
C GLY A 139 21.79 17.10 -1.98
N GLU A 140 21.67 16.62 -0.74
CA GLU A 140 22.82 16.29 0.10
C GLU A 140 23.37 14.92 -0.32
N LEU A 141 24.21 14.98 -1.35
CA LEU A 141 25.27 14.04 -1.64
C LEU A 141 25.99 13.73 -0.32
N VAL A 142 25.83 12.52 0.19
CA VAL A 142 26.70 12.02 1.26
C VAL A 142 28.08 11.86 0.65
N GLU A 143 28.93 12.86 0.85
CA GLU A 143 30.36 12.72 0.63
C GLU A 143 31.09 13.29 1.84
N SER A 144 31.13 12.49 2.91
CA SER A 144 32.31 12.50 3.77
C SER A 144 33.22 11.38 3.26
N THR A 145 34.24 11.74 2.48
CA THR A 145 35.65 11.37 2.69
C THR A 145 36.50 12.00 1.58
N ASP A 146 37.21 13.07 1.97
CA ASP A 146 38.62 13.30 1.66
C ASP A 146 39.03 13.90 0.29
N ALA A 147 39.82 14.96 0.42
CA ALA A 147 40.75 15.54 -0.54
C ALA A 147 40.22 16.08 -1.89
N ASP A 148 40.09 17.41 -1.95
CA ASP A 148 40.57 18.23 -3.08
C ASP A 148 39.97 17.94 -4.47
N LEU A 149 38.66 17.71 -4.54
CA LEU A 149 37.93 17.73 -5.81
C LEU A 149 37.64 19.19 -6.20
N SER A 150 38.65 19.82 -6.82
CA SER A 150 38.47 21.05 -7.60
C SER A 150 37.25 20.92 -8.52
N ASP A 151 36.43 21.99 -8.57
CA ASP A 151 35.27 22.14 -9.45
C ASP A 151 35.67 22.01 -10.93
N ILE A 152 35.75 20.78 -11.42
CA ILE A 152 35.94 20.50 -12.83
C ILE A 152 34.65 20.84 -13.58
N SER A 153 34.71 21.81 -14.49
CA SER A 153 33.55 22.18 -15.29
C SER A 153 33.19 21.09 -16.31
N PHE A 154 31.94 21.05 -16.75
CA PHE A 154 31.47 20.13 -17.79
C PHE A 154 32.31 20.19 -19.08
N GLU A 155 32.83 21.37 -19.42
CA GLU A 155 33.71 21.58 -20.57
C GLU A 155 35.06 20.85 -20.43
N GLU A 156 35.53 20.72 -19.18
CA GLU A 156 36.81 20.12 -18.82
C GLU A 156 36.73 18.59 -18.83
N LEU A 157 35.59 18.03 -18.41
CA LEU A 157 35.27 16.60 -18.57
C LEU A 157 35.27 16.17 -20.04
N LEU A 158 34.66 16.97 -20.93
CA LEU A 158 34.65 16.70 -22.37
C LEU A 158 36.05 16.78 -23.00
N ALA A 159 36.91 17.67 -22.50
CA ALA A 159 38.29 17.78 -22.95
C ALA A 159 39.15 16.60 -22.50
N GLN A 160 38.87 16.04 -21.32
CA GLN A 160 39.54 14.85 -20.79
C GLN A 160 39.17 13.58 -21.61
N GLU A 161 37.90 13.42 -21.96
CA GLU A 161 37.40 12.25 -22.71
C GLU A 161 37.95 12.20 -24.15
N LYS A 162 38.19 13.35 -24.79
CA LYS A 162 38.86 13.43 -26.10
C LYS A 162 40.33 12.98 -26.10
N LYS A 163 40.97 12.94 -24.93
CA LYS A 163 42.35 12.45 -24.79
C LYS A 163 42.42 10.95 -24.46
N ASP A 164 41.29 10.29 -24.30
CA ASP A 164 41.25 8.86 -24.04
C ASP A 164 41.72 8.06 -25.27
N VAL A 165 42.78 7.27 -25.07
CA VAL A 165 43.40 6.40 -26.06
C VAL A 165 42.44 5.30 -26.53
N PHE A 166 41.37 5.06 -25.75
CA PHE A 166 40.26 4.19 -26.10
C PHE A 166 39.64 4.54 -27.47
N TRP A 167 39.50 5.83 -27.78
CA TRP A 167 38.92 6.30 -29.06
C TRP A 167 39.92 6.40 -30.22
N GLN A 168 41.23 6.29 -29.96
CA GLN A 168 42.25 6.37 -31.02
C GLN A 168 42.54 5.01 -31.68
N ARG A 169 42.01 3.90 -31.15
CA ARG A 169 42.36 2.55 -31.61
C ARG A 169 41.20 1.82 -32.29
N ASN A 170 40.97 2.15 -33.57
CA ASN A 170 40.92 1.17 -34.67
C ASN A 170 40.46 1.82 -35.99
N GLY A 171 41.42 2.30 -36.77
CA GLY A 171 41.24 2.70 -38.16
C GLY A 171 42.24 2.00 -39.09
N ARG A 172 42.46 0.68 -38.92
CA ARG A 172 43.18 -0.13 -39.93
C ARG A 172 42.29 -1.25 -40.44
N PHE A 173 41.47 -0.93 -41.43
CA PHE A 173 40.95 -1.93 -42.35
C PHE A 173 42.12 -2.47 -43.17
N LYS A 174 42.38 -3.77 -43.06
CA LYS A 174 43.28 -4.52 -43.95
C LYS A 174 42.40 -5.14 -45.06
N PRO A 175 42.78 -5.09 -46.35
CA PRO A 175 41.93 -5.60 -47.42
C PRO A 175 41.92 -7.14 -47.45
N CYS A 176 40.75 -7.71 -47.74
CA CYS A 176 40.59 -9.13 -48.03
C CYS A 176 41.26 -9.49 -49.37
N SER A 177 42.00 -10.58 -49.40
CA SER A 177 42.32 -11.31 -50.63
C SER A 177 41.96 -12.78 -50.42
N GLY A 178 41.14 -13.27 -51.34
CA GLY A 178 40.54 -14.60 -51.41
C GLY A 178 39.48 -14.55 -52.50
#